data_AF-A0A4R2RB86-F1
#
_entry.id   AF-A0A4R2RB86-F1
#
_cell.length_a   1.000
_cell.length_b   1.000
_cell.length_c   1.000
_cell.angle_alpha   90.00
_cell.angle_beta   90.00
_cell.angle_gamma   90.00
#
_symmetry.space_group_name_H-M   'P 1'
#
loop_
_entity.id
_entity.type
_entity.pdbx_description
1 polymer ?
#
loop_
_entity_poly.entity_id
_entity_poly.type
_entity_poly.pdbx_seq_one_letter_code
_entity_poly.pdbx_strand_id
1 'polypeptide(L)'
;MASRLFLLFLLSLLVCFHPVQKALAADLTPLPKHLNYVAIGDSVTAGWGTPAIAGTRVNGYVAHLHRQMQVRGQATLHNFGIPGLTSGQFLFLLDHWPEASQHLQRADLITLSIGGNDIIWTEHQKPGDVMAMREALTKYQTNIRTILALFRQLNVDTRLFVLEVYNPFPEKDPRHTQLSEWITWVNESILAAAKAYDADVVPVASLFLGHEKEYVNLANNDIHPNAKGHALIAETISQALFGSFIPLPVAAEMKPNLLWNGERRPLRSDLVLENDTVYASLPLIRELPGTGRPSIRSRIGSVFARVNGKRIALPSPVFLKDGLPYLPLRPVIETVGARVYWVPDSRTISVFSK
;
A
#
# COMPACT_ATOMS: atom_id res chain seq x y z
N MET A 1 -19.31 60.99 32.49
CA MET A 1 -20.31 60.22 31.72
C MET A 1 -19.72 59.91 30.35
N ALA A 2 -19.70 58.62 29.98
CA ALA A 2 -19.60 58.03 28.63
C ALA A 2 -18.69 58.71 27.57
N SER A 3 -17.49 58.17 27.31
CA SER A 3 -17.19 57.14 26.29
C SER A 3 -16.83 57.70 24.91
N ARG A 4 -15.64 57.35 24.39
CA ARG A 4 -15.32 56.90 23.01
C ARG A 4 -13.82 57.09 22.76
N LEU A 5 -13.05 56.00 22.74
CA LEU A 5 -12.71 55.16 21.58
C LEU A 5 -11.62 55.79 20.70
N PHE A 6 -10.37 55.39 20.95
CA PHE A 6 -9.35 55.32 19.90
C PHE A 6 -8.28 54.32 20.34
N LEU A 7 -8.40 53.06 19.94
CA LEU A 7 -7.24 52.18 19.87
C LEU A 7 -7.45 51.05 18.86
N LEU A 8 -6.71 51.18 17.77
CA LEU A 8 -6.07 50.15 16.95
C LEU A 8 -6.98 49.08 16.31
N PHE A 9 -7.23 49.32 15.02
CA PHE A 9 -7.52 48.31 14.00
C PHE A 9 -6.44 47.22 14.04
N LEU A 10 -6.74 46.08 14.67
CA LEU A 10 -6.07 44.82 14.40
C LEU A 10 -6.92 44.10 13.36
N LEU A 11 -6.52 44.21 12.09
CA LEU A 11 -7.11 43.46 10.98
C LEU A 11 -6.67 41.99 11.14
N SER A 12 -7.39 41.24 11.98
CA SER A 12 -7.24 39.78 12.00
C SER A 12 -7.80 39.24 10.69
N LEU A 13 -6.91 38.88 9.77
CA LEU A 13 -7.20 37.90 8.73
C LEU A 13 -7.77 36.65 9.42
N LEU A 14 -9.09 36.53 9.45
CA LEU A 14 -9.71 35.22 9.52
C LEU A 14 -9.35 34.53 8.21
N VAL A 15 -8.26 33.78 8.24
CA VAL A 15 -8.08 32.65 7.33
C VAL A 15 -9.26 31.74 7.62
N CYS A 16 -10.28 31.82 6.76
CA CYS A 16 -11.34 30.84 6.71
C CYS A 16 -10.68 29.48 6.45
N PHE A 17 -10.39 28.74 7.51
CA PHE A 17 -10.19 27.30 7.45
C PHE A 17 -11.42 26.72 6.76
N HIS A 18 -11.34 26.55 5.45
CA HIS A 18 -12.27 25.67 4.75
C HIS A 18 -11.88 24.27 5.20
N PRO A 19 -12.75 23.52 5.89
CA PRO A 19 -12.50 22.10 6.04
C PRO A 19 -12.53 21.54 4.61
N VAL A 20 -11.38 21.10 4.09
CA VAL A 20 -11.32 20.16 2.98
C VAL A 20 -11.78 18.81 3.53
N GLN A 21 -13.07 18.76 3.85
CA GLN A 21 -13.84 17.56 4.12
C GLN A 21 -15.17 17.79 3.40
N LYS A 22 -15.12 17.80 2.06
CA LYS A 22 -16.13 17.00 1.38
C LYS A 22 -15.79 15.56 1.75
N ALA A 23 -16.29 15.14 2.91
CA ALA A 23 -16.43 13.75 3.24
C ALA A 23 -17.02 13.08 2.00
N LEU A 24 -16.46 11.93 1.62
CA LEU A 24 -17.12 10.95 0.78
C LEU A 24 -18.47 10.65 1.43
N ALA A 25 -19.46 11.51 1.17
CA ALA A 25 -20.82 11.33 1.62
C ALA A 25 -21.29 10.13 0.83
N ALA A 26 -21.35 9.00 1.52
CA ALA A 26 -21.73 7.72 0.98
C ALA A 26 -23.18 7.84 0.51
N ASP A 27 -23.36 8.09 -0.78
CA ASP A 27 -24.58 7.69 -1.46
C ASP A 27 -24.48 6.16 -1.56
N LEU A 28 -24.83 5.48 -0.46
CA LEU A 28 -24.81 4.02 -0.34
C LEU A 28 -25.89 3.46 -1.24
N THR A 29 -25.65 3.52 -2.54
CA THR A 29 -26.42 2.77 -3.53
C THR A 29 -26.33 1.30 -3.13
N PRO A 30 -27.46 0.58 -3.05
CA PRO A 30 -27.45 -0.83 -2.68
C PRO A 30 -26.53 -1.59 -3.64
N LEU A 31 -25.52 -2.27 -3.09
CA LEU A 31 -24.59 -3.03 -3.91
C LEU A 31 -25.35 -4.12 -4.68
N PRO A 32 -24.98 -4.38 -5.95
CA PRO A 32 -25.54 -5.49 -6.70
C PRO A 32 -25.28 -6.82 -5.98
N LYS A 33 -26.15 -7.81 -6.23
CA LYS A 33 -26.03 -9.17 -5.65
C LYS A 33 -24.70 -9.85 -5.97
N HIS A 34 -24.10 -9.47 -7.08
CA HIS A 34 -22.76 -9.87 -7.52
C HIS A 34 -22.00 -8.63 -7.96
N LEU A 35 -20.81 -8.40 -7.40
CA LEU A 35 -19.93 -7.28 -7.73
C LEU A 35 -18.81 -7.70 -8.68
N ASN A 36 -18.75 -7.11 -9.87
CA ASN A 36 -17.62 -7.21 -10.79
C ASN A 36 -16.61 -6.11 -10.50
N TYR A 37 -15.53 -6.45 -9.81
CA TYR A 37 -14.45 -5.53 -9.49
C TYR A 37 -13.30 -5.65 -10.49
N VAL A 38 -12.98 -4.54 -11.17
CA VAL A 38 -11.83 -4.43 -12.08
C VAL A 38 -10.80 -3.49 -11.47
N ALA A 39 -9.59 -3.98 -11.24
CA ALA A 39 -8.49 -3.17 -10.74
C ALA A 39 -7.49 -2.93 -11.88
N ILE A 40 -7.24 -1.66 -12.21
CA ILE A 40 -6.34 -1.24 -13.27
C ILE A 40 -5.18 -0.46 -12.65
N GLY A 41 -3.97 -0.63 -13.19
CA GLY A 41 -2.88 0.26 -12.83
C GLY A 41 -1.52 -0.39 -12.84
N ASP A 42 -0.67 0.12 -11.97
CA ASP A 42 0.74 -0.23 -11.92
C ASP A 42 1.09 -1.28 -10.85
N SER A 43 2.30 -1.19 -10.28
CA SER A 43 2.80 -2.09 -9.25
C SER A 43 1.98 -2.03 -7.96
N VAL A 44 1.37 -0.90 -7.62
CA VAL A 44 0.52 -0.78 -6.43
C VAL A 44 -0.76 -1.60 -6.64
N THR A 45 -1.40 -1.52 -7.81
CA THR A 45 -2.54 -2.37 -8.18
C THR A 45 -2.16 -3.85 -8.22
N ALA A 46 -0.96 -4.18 -8.71
CA ALA A 46 -0.43 -5.54 -8.67
C ALA A 46 -0.09 -6.05 -7.24
N GLY A 47 -0.15 -5.19 -6.23
CA GLY A 47 0.08 -5.53 -4.82
C GLY A 47 1.55 -5.53 -4.38
N TRP A 48 2.45 -4.89 -5.15
CA TRP A 48 3.88 -4.81 -4.80
C TRP A 48 4.11 -4.15 -3.45
N GLY A 49 5.22 -4.52 -2.81
CA GLY A 49 5.49 -4.22 -1.41
C GLY A 49 4.78 -5.17 -0.44
N THR A 50 3.92 -6.06 -0.95
CA THR A 50 3.45 -7.24 -0.20
C THR A 50 4.01 -8.54 -0.77
N PRO A 51 4.20 -9.55 0.07
CA PRO A 51 4.49 -10.92 -0.33
C PRO A 51 3.63 -11.48 -1.47
N ALA A 52 4.24 -12.10 -2.47
CA ALA A 52 3.53 -13.03 -3.35
C ALA A 52 3.46 -14.42 -2.71
N ILE A 53 2.28 -15.04 -2.76
CA ILE A 53 1.99 -16.40 -2.31
C ILE A 53 1.52 -17.16 -3.54
N ALA A 54 2.28 -18.17 -3.97
CA ALA A 54 2.02 -18.89 -5.23
C ALA A 54 1.81 -17.96 -6.44
N GLY A 55 2.61 -16.89 -6.55
CA GLY A 55 2.50 -15.90 -7.62
C GLY A 55 1.44 -14.81 -7.40
N THR A 56 0.57 -14.93 -6.38
CA THR A 56 -0.49 -13.97 -6.09
C THR A 56 -0.14 -13.07 -4.91
N ARG A 57 -0.23 -11.75 -5.05
CA ARG A 57 -0.01 -10.80 -3.95
C ARG A 57 -1.31 -10.55 -3.18
N VAL A 58 -1.71 -11.53 -2.38
CA VAL A 58 -3.01 -11.56 -1.67
C VAL A 58 -3.19 -10.49 -0.59
N ASN A 59 -2.16 -9.69 -0.32
CA ASN A 59 -2.20 -8.60 0.66
C ASN A 59 -2.06 -7.22 0.03
N GLY A 60 -2.11 -7.13 -1.30
CA GLY A 60 -2.30 -5.84 -1.97
C GLY A 60 -3.68 -5.26 -1.66
N TYR A 61 -3.85 -3.95 -1.82
CA TYR A 61 -5.11 -3.26 -1.52
C TYR A 61 -6.27 -3.85 -2.33
N VAL A 62 -6.01 -4.24 -3.58
CA VAL A 62 -6.99 -4.90 -4.46
C VAL A 62 -7.53 -6.20 -3.84
N ALA A 63 -6.64 -7.02 -3.28
CA ALA A 63 -7.04 -8.28 -2.65
C ALA A 63 -7.76 -8.05 -1.31
N HIS A 64 -7.38 -7.04 -0.54
CA HIS A 64 -8.13 -6.63 0.66
C HIS A 64 -9.54 -6.14 0.28
N LEU A 65 -9.66 -5.26 -0.69
CA LEU A 65 -10.93 -4.70 -1.13
C LEU A 65 -11.86 -5.78 -1.72
N HIS A 66 -11.31 -6.71 -2.50
CA HIS A 66 -12.08 -7.85 -3.00
C HIS A 66 -12.63 -8.71 -1.86
N ARG A 67 -11.83 -8.97 -0.81
CA ARG A 67 -12.31 -9.70 0.37
C ARG A 67 -13.41 -8.93 1.11
N GLN A 68 -13.33 -7.60 1.18
CA GLN A 68 -14.40 -6.77 1.73
C GLN A 68 -15.72 -6.93 0.97
N MET A 69 -15.66 -7.14 -0.35
CA MET A 69 -16.86 -7.45 -1.14
C MET A 69 -17.35 -8.87 -0.85
N GLN A 70 -16.45 -9.85 -0.82
CA GLN A 70 -16.80 -11.26 -0.61
C GLN A 70 -17.47 -11.54 0.75
N VAL A 71 -17.11 -10.79 1.80
CA VAL A 71 -17.79 -10.92 3.10
C VAL A 71 -19.18 -10.28 3.12
N ARG A 72 -19.54 -9.50 2.09
CA ARG A 72 -20.84 -8.81 1.95
C ARG A 72 -21.72 -9.39 0.84
N GLY A 73 -21.17 -10.20 -0.05
CA GLY A 73 -21.87 -10.78 -1.18
C GLY A 73 -20.94 -11.50 -2.14
N GLN A 74 -21.47 -11.93 -3.29
CA GLN A 74 -20.62 -12.51 -4.33
C GLN A 74 -19.83 -11.40 -5.02
N ALA A 75 -18.56 -11.68 -5.32
CA ALA A 75 -17.73 -10.76 -6.06
C ALA A 75 -16.75 -11.51 -6.95
N THR A 76 -16.44 -10.95 -8.11
CA THR A 76 -15.35 -11.34 -9.00
C THR A 76 -14.30 -10.24 -9.03
N LEU A 77 -13.04 -10.63 -9.16
CA LEU A 77 -11.92 -9.71 -9.30
C LEU A 77 -11.18 -9.98 -10.61
N HIS A 78 -10.97 -8.92 -11.39
CA HIS A 78 -10.03 -8.88 -12.49
C HIS A 78 -8.94 -7.86 -12.16
N ASN A 79 -7.75 -8.33 -11.79
CA ASN A 79 -6.62 -7.47 -11.45
C ASN A 79 -5.67 -7.36 -12.66
N PHE A 80 -5.67 -6.20 -13.30
CA PHE A 80 -4.82 -5.83 -14.42
C PHE A 80 -3.70 -4.87 -14.00
N GLY A 81 -3.16 -5.04 -12.79
CA GLY A 81 -1.97 -4.33 -12.33
C GLY A 81 -0.70 -4.81 -13.04
N ILE A 82 0.00 -3.91 -13.74
CA ILE A 82 1.26 -4.20 -14.44
C ILE A 82 2.39 -3.36 -13.82
N PRO A 83 3.37 -3.98 -13.15
CA PRO A 83 4.45 -3.22 -12.49
C PRO A 83 5.24 -2.34 -13.46
N GLY A 84 5.51 -1.10 -13.06
CA GLY A 84 6.26 -0.13 -13.86
C GLY A 84 5.44 0.57 -14.95
N LEU A 85 4.14 0.26 -15.08
CA LEU A 85 3.29 0.86 -16.10
C LEU A 85 3.15 2.37 -15.92
N THR A 86 3.37 3.13 -16.99
CA THR A 86 3.09 4.57 -17.08
C THR A 86 1.72 4.83 -17.68
N SER A 87 1.16 6.03 -17.48
CA SER A 87 -0.15 6.41 -18.05
C SER A 87 -0.18 6.31 -19.59
N GLY A 88 0.93 6.64 -20.26
CA GLY A 88 1.04 6.55 -21.72
C GLY A 88 1.09 5.11 -22.22
N GLN A 89 1.83 4.23 -21.53
CA GLN A 89 1.84 2.79 -21.85
C GLN A 89 0.46 2.17 -21.58
N PHE A 90 -0.21 2.57 -20.51
CA PHE A 90 -1.56 2.08 -20.24
C PHE A 90 -2.55 2.46 -21.35
N LEU A 91 -2.54 3.71 -21.82
CA LEU A 91 -3.39 4.12 -22.95
C LEU A 91 -3.12 3.30 -24.21
N PHE A 92 -1.85 3.04 -24.52
CA PHE A 92 -1.47 2.17 -25.64
C PHE A 92 -2.02 0.74 -25.45
N LEU A 93 -1.91 0.18 -24.24
CA LEU A 93 -2.45 -1.15 -23.94
C LEU A 93 -3.98 -1.18 -24.04
N LEU A 94 -4.69 -0.18 -23.54
CA LEU A 94 -6.15 -0.16 -23.55
C LEU A 94 -6.73 -0.22 -24.98
N ASP A 95 -6.06 0.43 -25.93
CA ASP A 95 -6.41 0.38 -27.36
C ASP A 95 -6.19 -1.02 -27.99
N HIS A 96 -5.32 -1.83 -27.38
CA HIS A 96 -4.89 -3.14 -27.89
C HIS A 96 -5.23 -4.32 -26.96
N TRP A 97 -6.06 -4.11 -25.93
CA TRP A 97 -6.39 -5.13 -24.92
C TRP A 97 -7.91 -5.39 -24.84
N PRO A 98 -8.46 -6.18 -25.80
CA PRO A 98 -9.90 -6.44 -25.87
C PRO A 98 -10.49 -7.04 -24.58
N GLU A 99 -9.75 -7.91 -23.92
CA GLU A 99 -10.17 -8.53 -22.65
C GLU A 99 -10.38 -7.49 -21.54
N ALA A 100 -9.40 -6.59 -21.31
CA ALA A 100 -9.55 -5.54 -20.30
C ALA A 100 -10.76 -4.63 -20.61
N SER A 101 -10.93 -4.24 -21.88
CA SER A 101 -12.08 -3.44 -22.32
C SER A 101 -13.42 -4.15 -22.08
N GLN A 102 -13.51 -5.46 -22.29
CA GLN A 102 -14.72 -6.25 -21.99
C GLN A 102 -15.05 -6.30 -20.49
N HIS A 103 -14.04 -6.36 -19.63
CA HIS A 103 -14.24 -6.34 -18.19
C HIS A 103 -14.64 -4.94 -17.70
N LEU A 104 -14.02 -3.88 -18.24
CA LEU A 104 -14.36 -2.49 -17.92
C LEU A 104 -15.83 -2.16 -18.25
N GLN A 105 -16.34 -2.64 -19.39
CA GLN A 105 -17.75 -2.45 -19.79
C GLN A 105 -18.77 -3.05 -18.82
N ARG A 106 -18.37 -4.05 -18.01
CA ARG A 106 -19.27 -4.76 -17.08
C ARG A 106 -18.91 -4.54 -15.61
N ALA A 107 -17.94 -3.67 -15.34
CA ALA A 107 -17.45 -3.42 -14.00
C ALA A 107 -18.48 -2.66 -13.17
N ASP A 108 -18.80 -3.16 -11.98
CA ASP A 108 -19.56 -2.40 -10.99
C ASP A 108 -18.63 -1.45 -10.22
N LEU A 109 -17.37 -1.84 -10.07
CA LEU A 109 -16.31 -1.03 -9.47
C LEU A 109 -15.04 -1.08 -10.30
N ILE A 110 -14.42 0.09 -10.49
CA ILE A 110 -13.06 0.24 -11.00
C ILE A 110 -12.21 0.97 -9.97
N THR A 111 -10.99 0.46 -9.73
CA THR A 111 -9.94 1.22 -9.03
C THR A 111 -8.75 1.44 -9.97
N LEU A 112 -8.23 2.66 -10.05
CA LEU A 112 -7.09 3.05 -10.87
C LEU A 112 -5.93 3.57 -10.01
N SER A 113 -4.74 2.98 -10.17
CA SER A 113 -3.47 3.50 -9.63
C SER A 113 -2.47 3.67 -10.76
N ILE A 114 -2.20 4.90 -11.18
CA ILE A 114 -1.26 5.22 -12.26
C ILE A 114 -0.67 6.62 -12.04
N GLY A 115 0.51 6.91 -12.60
CA GLY A 115 1.14 8.23 -12.52
C GLY A 115 2.45 8.27 -11.72
N GLY A 116 2.65 7.34 -10.78
CA GLY A 116 3.92 7.25 -10.05
C GLY A 116 5.10 6.99 -10.99
N ASN A 117 4.94 6.05 -11.94
CA ASN A 117 6.00 5.73 -12.89
C ASN A 117 6.24 6.85 -13.92
N ASP A 118 5.24 7.69 -14.18
CA ASP A 118 5.34 8.87 -15.05
C ASP A 118 6.24 9.97 -14.48
N ILE A 119 6.60 9.92 -13.18
CA ILE A 119 7.48 10.91 -12.53
C ILE A 119 8.66 10.29 -11.78
N ILE A 120 8.61 9.01 -11.40
CA ILE A 120 9.71 8.31 -10.70
C ILE A 120 10.68 7.65 -11.69
N TRP A 121 10.17 7.15 -12.83
CA TRP A 121 10.91 6.28 -13.76
C TRP A 121 10.93 6.78 -15.19
N THR A 122 10.68 8.07 -15.42
CA THR A 122 10.83 8.62 -16.77
C THR A 122 12.21 8.25 -17.31
N GLU A 123 12.23 7.80 -18.56
CA GLU A 123 13.41 7.32 -19.30
C GLU A 123 14.51 8.40 -19.47
N HIS A 124 14.36 9.53 -18.78
CA HIS A 124 15.20 10.72 -18.77
C HIS A 124 16.10 10.68 -17.53
N GLN A 125 16.91 9.61 -17.43
CA GLN A 125 17.84 9.33 -16.32
C GLN A 125 18.99 10.35 -16.22
N LYS A 126 18.67 11.63 -16.05
CA LYS A 126 19.55 12.63 -15.49
C LYS A 126 18.78 13.37 -14.39
N PRO A 127 19.13 13.18 -13.12
CA PRO A 127 18.62 14.01 -12.04
C PRO A 127 18.76 15.49 -12.41
N GLY A 128 17.65 16.24 -12.38
CA GLY A 128 17.66 17.69 -12.63
C GLY A 128 17.23 18.16 -14.02
N ASP A 129 16.75 17.30 -14.92
CA ASP A 129 16.14 17.75 -16.18
C ASP A 129 14.68 18.22 -15.97
N VAL A 130 14.54 19.45 -15.48
CA VAL A 130 13.24 20.09 -15.20
C VAL A 130 12.37 20.19 -16.45
N MET A 131 12.97 20.33 -17.64
CA MET A 131 12.20 20.43 -18.89
C MET A 131 11.58 19.09 -19.27
N ALA A 132 12.37 18.02 -19.25
CA ALA A 132 11.84 16.66 -19.47
C ALA A 132 10.74 16.31 -18.45
N MET A 133 10.90 16.72 -17.18
CA MET A 133 9.87 16.51 -16.18
C MET A 133 8.59 17.31 -16.48
N ARG A 134 8.69 18.57 -16.91
CA ARG A 134 7.52 19.38 -17.31
C ARG A 134 6.77 18.75 -18.48
N GLU A 135 7.48 18.17 -19.43
CA GLU A 135 6.88 17.42 -20.54
C GLU A 135 6.17 16.16 -20.05
N ALA A 136 6.81 15.38 -19.17
CA ALA A 136 6.22 14.18 -18.57
C ALA A 136 4.95 14.50 -17.77
N LEU A 137 4.97 15.57 -16.97
CA LEU A 137 3.81 16.09 -16.27
C LEU A 137 2.70 16.46 -17.27
N THR A 138 2.97 17.33 -18.26
CA THR A 138 2.00 17.73 -19.28
C THR A 138 1.35 16.53 -19.99
N LYS A 139 2.17 15.53 -20.32
CA LYS A 139 1.70 14.26 -20.91
C LYS A 139 0.82 13.49 -19.93
N TYR A 140 1.21 13.38 -18.66
CA TYR A 140 0.41 12.73 -17.63
C TYR A 140 -0.98 13.37 -17.46
N GLN A 141 -1.07 14.70 -17.38
CA GLN A 141 -2.35 15.42 -17.27
C GLN A 141 -3.28 15.11 -18.45
N THR A 142 -2.73 15.07 -19.65
CA THR A 142 -3.49 14.69 -20.85
C THR A 142 -3.95 13.24 -20.75
N ASN A 143 -3.05 12.34 -20.35
CA ASN A 143 -3.32 10.91 -20.31
C ASN A 143 -4.38 10.55 -19.25
N ILE A 144 -4.26 11.05 -18.03
CA ILE A 144 -5.23 10.72 -16.97
C ILE A 144 -6.62 11.21 -17.34
N ARG A 145 -6.74 12.39 -17.97
CA ARG A 145 -7.99 12.89 -18.51
C ARG A 145 -8.58 11.94 -19.55
N THR A 146 -7.77 11.48 -20.51
CA THR A 146 -8.19 10.53 -21.55
C THR A 146 -8.59 9.18 -20.96
N ILE A 147 -7.83 8.66 -20.00
CA ILE A 147 -8.12 7.37 -19.34
C ILE A 147 -9.49 7.40 -18.67
N LEU A 148 -9.77 8.41 -17.83
CA LEU A 148 -11.06 8.49 -17.14
C LEU A 148 -12.22 8.75 -18.11
N ALA A 149 -11.98 9.52 -19.19
CA ALA A 149 -12.95 9.70 -20.26
C ALA A 149 -13.33 8.36 -20.91
N LEU A 150 -12.34 7.52 -21.22
CA LEU A 150 -12.55 6.20 -21.82
C LEU A 150 -13.30 5.26 -20.86
N PHE A 151 -12.96 5.25 -19.58
CA PHE A 151 -13.70 4.45 -18.59
C PHE A 151 -15.16 4.86 -18.50
N ARG A 152 -15.46 6.17 -18.47
CA ARG A 152 -16.85 6.67 -18.47
C ARG A 152 -17.58 6.39 -19.78
N GLN A 153 -16.89 6.43 -20.92
CA GLN A 153 -17.48 6.06 -22.20
C GLN A 153 -17.82 4.57 -22.28
N LEU A 154 -16.96 3.70 -21.73
CA LEU A 154 -17.19 2.26 -21.70
C LEU A 154 -18.29 1.86 -20.71
N ASN A 155 -18.40 2.58 -19.59
CA ASN A 155 -19.37 2.30 -18.56
C ASN A 155 -19.71 3.58 -17.76
N VAL A 156 -20.91 4.11 -18.00
CA VAL A 156 -21.37 5.37 -17.40
C VAL A 156 -21.72 5.23 -15.92
N ASP A 157 -22.15 4.05 -15.48
CA ASP A 157 -22.68 3.82 -14.14
C ASP A 157 -21.65 3.26 -13.16
N THR A 158 -20.45 2.87 -13.64
CA THR A 158 -19.45 2.22 -12.78
C THR A 158 -18.92 3.15 -11.70
N ARG A 159 -18.81 2.64 -10.47
CA ARG A 159 -18.14 3.35 -9.39
C ARG A 159 -16.64 3.37 -9.69
N LEU A 160 -16.03 4.56 -9.71
CA LEU A 160 -14.65 4.73 -10.14
C LEU A 160 -13.84 5.42 -9.05
N PHE A 161 -12.80 4.74 -8.56
CA PHE A 161 -11.82 5.32 -7.66
C PHE A 161 -10.48 5.51 -8.38
N VAL A 162 -9.87 6.68 -8.21
CA VAL A 162 -8.51 6.96 -8.66
C VAL A 162 -7.66 7.30 -7.46
N LEU A 163 -6.52 6.62 -7.31
CA LEU A 163 -5.61 6.82 -6.19
C LEU A 163 -4.69 8.00 -6.49
N GLU A 164 -4.52 8.88 -5.50
CA GLU A 164 -3.40 9.83 -5.49
C GLU A 164 -2.04 9.09 -5.52
N VAL A 165 -1.04 9.75 -6.08
CA VAL A 165 0.36 9.35 -5.96
C VAL A 165 0.91 9.88 -4.64
N TYR A 166 1.50 9.01 -3.82
CA TYR A 166 2.12 9.37 -2.54
C TYR A 166 3.63 9.54 -2.68
N ASN A 167 4.23 10.31 -1.78
CA ASN A 167 5.70 10.40 -1.69
C ASN A 167 6.22 9.27 -0.78
N PRO A 168 7.05 8.34 -1.28
CA PRO A 168 7.59 7.26 -0.46
C PRO A 168 8.70 7.71 0.49
N PHE A 169 9.23 8.92 0.32
CA PHE A 169 10.38 9.42 1.07
C PHE A 169 9.93 10.37 2.18
N PRO A 170 10.41 10.23 3.43
CA PRO A 170 10.08 11.15 4.53
C PRO A 170 10.74 12.53 4.32
N GLU A 171 10.24 13.58 4.98
CA GLU A 171 10.70 14.98 4.81
C GLU A 171 12.23 15.19 4.88
N LYS A 172 12.93 14.39 5.68
CA LYS A 172 14.39 14.49 5.86
C LYS A 172 15.20 13.85 4.73
N ASP A 173 14.55 13.11 3.83
CA ASP A 173 15.22 12.52 2.66
C ASP A 173 15.46 13.62 1.61
N PRO A 174 16.68 13.73 1.04
CA PRO A 174 16.99 14.78 0.07
C PRO A 174 16.13 14.74 -1.20
N ARG A 175 15.47 13.60 -1.50
CA ARG A 175 14.56 13.46 -2.64
C ARG A 175 13.16 13.98 -2.35
N HIS A 176 12.80 14.17 -1.08
CA HIS A 176 11.43 14.46 -0.66
C HIS A 176 10.89 15.73 -1.31
N THR A 177 11.57 16.87 -1.13
CA THR A 177 11.06 18.18 -1.55
C THR A 177 10.77 18.23 -3.04
N GLN A 178 11.75 17.85 -3.87
CA GLN A 178 11.60 17.90 -5.32
C GLN A 178 10.52 16.92 -5.82
N LEU A 179 10.45 15.71 -5.27
CA LEU A 179 9.43 14.75 -5.66
C LEU A 179 8.02 15.20 -5.21
N SER A 180 7.89 15.82 -4.03
CA SER A 180 6.62 16.37 -3.53
C SER A 180 6.06 17.46 -4.45
N GLU A 181 6.90 18.30 -5.07
CA GLU A 181 6.45 19.30 -6.05
C GLU A 181 5.82 18.63 -7.29
N TRP A 182 6.45 17.59 -7.82
CA TRP A 182 5.93 16.86 -8.98
C TRP A 182 4.68 16.04 -8.65
N ILE A 183 4.65 15.42 -7.46
CA ILE A 183 3.48 14.69 -6.96
C ILE A 183 2.29 15.63 -6.79
N THR A 184 2.50 16.85 -6.30
CA THR A 184 1.43 17.85 -6.16
C THR A 184 0.76 18.10 -7.52
N TRP A 185 1.56 18.31 -8.56
CA TRP A 185 1.06 18.54 -9.91
C TRP A 185 0.31 17.32 -10.48
N VAL A 186 0.83 16.11 -10.24
CA VAL A 186 0.19 14.85 -10.62
C VAL A 186 -1.17 14.68 -9.93
N ASN A 187 -1.24 14.95 -8.63
CA ASN A 187 -2.46 14.81 -7.85
C ASN A 187 -3.49 15.90 -8.20
N GLU A 188 -3.06 17.13 -8.50
CA GLU A 188 -3.93 18.17 -9.05
C GLU A 188 -4.54 17.74 -10.40
N SER A 189 -3.75 17.08 -11.25
CA SER A 189 -4.24 16.53 -12.53
C SER A 189 -5.24 15.39 -12.31
N ILE A 190 -5.00 14.51 -11.33
CA ILE A 190 -5.95 13.47 -10.92
C ILE A 190 -7.26 14.10 -10.44
N LEU A 191 -7.20 15.07 -9.53
CA LEU A 191 -8.38 15.77 -8.98
C LEU A 191 -9.20 16.44 -10.08
N ALA A 192 -8.54 17.13 -11.02
CA ALA A 192 -9.20 17.78 -12.13
C ALA A 192 -9.89 16.78 -13.06
N ALA A 193 -9.21 15.68 -13.42
CA ALA A 193 -9.77 14.63 -14.26
C ALA A 193 -10.93 13.90 -13.55
N ALA A 194 -10.75 13.54 -12.28
CA ALA A 194 -11.75 12.86 -11.48
C ALA A 194 -13.03 13.69 -11.36
N LYS A 195 -12.91 15.00 -11.13
CA LYS A 195 -14.06 15.92 -11.15
C LYS A 195 -14.77 15.98 -12.51
N ALA A 196 -14.02 15.94 -13.62
CA ALA A 196 -14.58 16.03 -14.96
C ALA A 196 -15.32 14.74 -15.39
N TYR A 197 -14.93 13.59 -14.82
CA TYR A 197 -15.41 12.27 -15.22
C TYR A 197 -15.99 11.50 -14.03
N ASP A 198 -16.56 12.19 -13.05
CA ASP A 198 -17.28 11.62 -11.91
C ASP A 198 -16.56 10.45 -11.22
N ALA A 199 -15.28 10.64 -10.86
CA ALA A 199 -14.51 9.66 -10.10
C ALA A 199 -14.24 10.16 -8.68
N ASP A 200 -14.19 9.22 -7.74
CA ASP A 200 -13.75 9.49 -6.37
C ASP A 200 -12.23 9.41 -6.28
N VAL A 201 -11.62 10.38 -5.61
CA VAL A 201 -10.17 10.39 -5.37
C VAL A 201 -9.88 9.78 -4.01
N VAL A 202 -9.00 8.76 -3.98
CA VAL A 202 -8.49 8.17 -2.75
C VAL A 202 -7.27 8.97 -2.31
N PRO A 203 -7.30 9.64 -1.13
CA PRO A 203 -6.28 10.61 -0.73
C PRO A 203 -5.00 9.96 -0.17
N VAL A 204 -4.42 9.02 -0.92
CA VAL A 204 -3.27 8.21 -0.49
C VAL A 204 -2.06 9.07 -0.13
N ALA A 205 -1.84 10.19 -0.81
CA ALA A 205 -0.71 11.07 -0.52
C ALA A 205 -0.81 11.65 0.89
N SER A 206 -2.00 12.15 1.25
CA SER A 206 -2.27 12.70 2.57
C SER A 206 -2.25 11.63 3.67
N LEU A 207 -2.76 10.43 3.38
CA LEU A 207 -2.77 9.30 4.31
C LEU A 207 -1.35 8.81 4.67
N PHE A 208 -0.39 8.95 3.75
CA PHE A 208 0.97 8.44 3.93
C PHE A 208 1.93 9.52 4.45
N LEU A 209 1.62 10.79 4.27
CA LEU A 209 2.46 11.93 4.68
C LEU A 209 2.78 11.87 6.19
N GLY A 210 4.07 11.85 6.54
CA GLY A 210 4.55 11.74 7.91
C GLY A 210 4.52 10.32 8.49
N HIS A 211 3.93 9.36 7.77
CA HIS A 211 3.81 7.95 8.14
C HIS A 211 4.54 7.02 7.15
N GLU A 212 5.47 7.53 6.35
CA GLU A 212 6.13 6.77 5.28
C GLU A 212 6.87 5.56 5.84
N LYS A 213 7.49 5.70 7.02
CA LYS A 213 8.17 4.57 7.70
C LYS A 213 7.20 3.47 8.14
N GLU A 214 5.94 3.80 8.38
CA GLU A 214 4.93 2.85 8.80
C GLU A 214 4.24 2.17 7.61
N TYR A 215 4.02 2.89 6.51
CA TYR A 215 3.21 2.42 5.38
C TYR A 215 4.01 2.04 4.13
N VAL A 216 5.29 2.39 4.04
CA VAL A 216 6.16 2.12 2.88
C VAL A 216 7.33 1.22 3.28
N ASN A 217 7.80 0.35 2.38
CA ASN A 217 8.93 -0.54 2.63
C ASN A 217 10.31 0.15 2.49
N LEU A 218 10.43 1.44 2.81
CA LEU A 218 11.62 2.22 2.48
C LEU A 218 12.89 1.69 3.15
N ALA A 219 12.79 1.13 4.36
CA ALA A 219 13.90 0.49 5.08
C ALA A 219 14.56 -0.65 4.28
N ASN A 220 13.84 -1.19 3.30
CA ASN A 220 14.30 -2.26 2.44
C ASN A 220 14.75 -1.77 1.04
N ASN A 221 14.84 -0.46 0.79
CA ASN A 221 14.99 0.14 -0.55
C ASN A 221 13.83 -0.24 -1.49
N ASP A 222 12.61 -0.20 -0.96
CA ASP A 222 11.40 -0.53 -1.70
C ASP A 222 10.38 0.60 -1.48
N ILE A 223 10.07 1.31 -2.56
CA ILE A 223 9.17 2.48 -2.54
C ILE A 223 7.69 2.10 -2.47
N HIS A 224 7.35 0.81 -2.56
CA HIS A 224 5.96 0.37 -2.59
C HIS A 224 5.33 0.37 -1.19
N PRO A 225 3.99 0.46 -1.09
CA PRO A 225 3.30 0.34 0.18
C PRO A 225 3.55 -1.05 0.75
N ASN A 226 3.76 -1.13 2.06
CA ASN A 226 3.82 -2.41 2.76
C ASN A 226 2.40 -2.92 3.05
N ALA A 227 2.29 -4.06 3.74
CA ALA A 227 0.98 -4.64 4.06
C ALA A 227 0.04 -3.68 4.82
N LYS A 228 0.57 -2.84 5.72
CA LYS A 228 -0.23 -1.83 6.42
C LYS A 228 -0.70 -0.73 5.47
N GLY A 229 0.18 -0.24 4.61
CA GLY A 229 -0.18 0.78 3.61
C GLY A 229 -1.26 0.29 2.63
N HIS A 230 -1.14 -0.95 2.14
CA HIS A 230 -2.17 -1.58 1.30
C HIS A 230 -3.49 -1.77 2.04
N ALA A 231 -3.46 -2.18 3.31
CA ALA A 231 -4.66 -2.30 4.13
C ALA A 231 -5.34 -0.93 4.33
N LEU A 232 -4.57 0.14 4.59
CA LEU A 232 -5.10 1.50 4.75
C LEU A 232 -5.78 2.01 3.48
N ILE A 233 -5.19 1.75 2.30
CA ILE A 233 -5.81 2.08 1.00
C ILE A 233 -7.15 1.34 0.85
N ALA A 234 -7.16 0.04 1.10
CA ALA A 234 -8.37 -0.77 1.00
C ALA A 234 -9.44 -0.36 2.01
N GLU A 235 -9.05 -0.04 3.24
CA GLU A 235 -9.93 0.48 4.28
C GLU A 235 -10.55 1.80 3.85
N THR A 236 -9.76 2.74 3.35
CA THR A 236 -10.26 4.04 2.86
C THR A 236 -11.33 3.86 1.79
N ILE A 237 -11.08 3.00 0.80
CA ILE A 237 -12.05 2.71 -0.27
C ILE A 237 -13.28 1.98 0.31
N SER A 238 -13.10 1.05 1.24
CA SER A 238 -14.20 0.30 1.86
C SER A 238 -15.09 1.18 2.73
N GLN A 239 -14.52 2.16 3.44
CA GLN A 239 -15.30 3.15 4.18
C GLN A 239 -16.14 4.01 3.22
N ALA A 240 -15.56 4.44 2.10
CA ALA A 240 -16.27 5.19 1.07
C ALA A 240 -17.39 4.39 0.40
N LEU A 241 -17.17 3.10 0.15
CA LEU A 241 -18.12 2.23 -0.53
C LEU A 241 -19.19 1.62 0.38
N PHE A 242 -18.81 1.23 1.59
CA PHE A 242 -19.60 0.36 2.46
C PHE A 242 -19.88 0.97 3.84
N GLY A 243 -19.32 2.16 4.13
CA GLY A 243 -19.38 2.78 5.46
C GLY A 243 -18.66 2.00 6.55
N SER A 244 -17.87 0.97 6.19
CA SER A 244 -17.18 0.10 7.14
C SER A 244 -16.07 -0.70 6.47
N PHE A 245 -15.06 -1.06 7.26
CA PHE A 245 -14.10 -2.13 6.93
C PHE A 245 -14.30 -3.26 7.94
N ILE A 246 -14.47 -4.49 7.45
CA ILE A 246 -14.65 -5.69 8.29
C ILE A 246 -13.32 -6.44 8.33
N PRO A 247 -12.57 -6.40 9.43
CA PRO A 247 -11.38 -7.24 9.57
C PRO A 247 -11.75 -8.71 9.38
N LEU A 248 -10.98 -9.46 8.59
CA LEU A 248 -11.23 -10.89 8.44
C LEU A 248 -10.89 -11.59 9.75
N PRO A 249 -11.85 -12.28 10.39
CA PRO A 249 -11.58 -12.93 11.66
C PRO A 249 -10.56 -14.04 11.45
N VAL A 250 -9.42 -13.89 12.12
CA VAL A 250 -8.48 -14.98 12.31
C VAL A 250 -9.08 -15.91 13.37
N ALA A 251 -9.46 -17.11 12.97
CA ALA A 251 -9.96 -18.10 13.90
C ALA A 251 -8.94 -18.34 15.03
N ALA A 252 -9.41 -18.44 16.28
CA ALA A 252 -8.55 -18.46 17.46
C ALA A 252 -7.52 -19.61 17.42
N GLU A 253 -7.94 -20.73 16.83
CA GLU A 253 -7.17 -21.96 16.61
C GLU A 253 -6.19 -21.90 15.44
N MET A 254 -6.31 -20.90 14.55
CA MET A 254 -5.39 -20.75 13.42
C MET A 254 -4.00 -20.45 13.99
N LYS A 255 -3.04 -21.36 13.79
CA LYS A 255 -1.66 -21.12 14.21
C LYS A 255 -0.93 -20.28 13.17
N PRO A 256 -0.01 -19.37 13.57
CA PRO A 256 0.78 -18.65 12.61
C PRO A 256 1.60 -19.61 11.75
N ASN A 257 1.64 -19.33 10.45
CA ASN A 257 2.38 -20.13 9.48
C ASN A 257 3.53 -19.31 8.87
N LEU A 258 4.45 -19.99 8.18
CA LEU A 258 5.59 -19.36 7.52
C LEU A 258 5.58 -19.68 6.03
N LEU A 259 5.67 -18.64 5.21
CA LEU A 259 6.03 -18.74 3.81
C LEU A 259 7.46 -18.24 3.63
N TRP A 260 8.26 -18.94 2.84
CA TRP A 260 9.58 -18.49 2.43
C TRP A 260 9.65 -18.45 0.91
N ASN A 261 9.85 -17.25 0.36
CA ASN A 261 9.77 -16.95 -1.07
C ASN A 261 8.45 -17.47 -1.69
N GLY A 262 7.33 -17.31 -0.97
CA GLY A 262 5.99 -17.70 -1.41
C GLY A 262 5.60 -19.17 -1.18
N GLU A 263 6.53 -20.03 -0.77
CA GLU A 263 6.24 -21.44 -0.48
C GLU A 263 6.03 -21.69 1.01
N ARG A 264 5.01 -22.49 1.34
CA ARG A 264 4.72 -22.88 2.73
C ARG A 264 5.86 -23.70 3.31
N ARG A 265 6.30 -23.32 4.51
CA ARG A 265 7.31 -24.05 5.26
C ARG A 265 6.68 -24.84 6.40
N PRO A 266 6.93 -26.16 6.46
CA PRO A 266 6.48 -26.96 7.59
C PRO A 266 7.19 -26.48 8.86
N LEU A 267 6.41 -26.18 9.88
CA LEU A 267 6.90 -25.71 11.16
C LEU A 267 7.11 -26.91 12.08
N ARG A 268 8.36 -27.17 12.47
CA ARG A 268 8.69 -28.20 13.46
C ARG A 268 8.41 -27.79 14.90
N SER A 269 8.11 -26.51 15.11
CA SER A 269 7.72 -25.91 16.38
C SER A 269 6.82 -24.72 16.07
N ASP A 270 5.82 -24.46 16.90
CA ASP A 270 4.89 -23.36 16.70
C ASP A 270 5.62 -22.01 16.66
N LEU A 271 5.17 -21.13 15.77
CA LEU A 271 5.44 -19.71 15.84
C LEU A 271 4.57 -19.11 16.96
N VAL A 272 5.16 -18.23 17.77
CA VAL A 272 4.46 -17.58 18.89
C VAL A 272 4.28 -16.11 18.55
N LEU A 273 3.06 -15.60 18.63
CA LEU A 273 2.76 -14.17 18.47
C LEU A 273 2.43 -13.60 19.85
N GLU A 274 3.29 -12.72 20.37
CA GLU A 274 3.11 -12.04 21.65
C GLU A 274 3.48 -10.56 21.48
N ASN A 275 2.59 -9.65 21.92
CA ASN A 275 2.79 -8.19 21.86
C ASN A 275 3.29 -7.72 20.48
N ASP A 276 2.58 -8.10 19.42
CA ASP A 276 2.91 -7.83 18.00
C ASP A 276 4.28 -8.32 17.53
N THR A 277 4.97 -9.13 18.35
CA THR A 277 6.24 -9.75 18.00
C THR A 277 6.02 -11.22 17.69
N VAL A 278 6.47 -11.64 16.52
CA VAL A 278 6.50 -13.06 16.18
C VAL A 278 7.83 -13.67 16.57
N TYR A 279 7.77 -14.76 17.32
CA TYR A 279 8.89 -15.54 17.78
C TYR A 279 8.94 -16.88 17.08
N ALA A 280 10.15 -17.34 16.86
CA ALA A 280 10.44 -18.69 16.40
C ALA A 280 11.47 -19.33 17.32
N SER A 281 11.40 -20.66 17.45
CA SER A 281 12.43 -21.40 18.17
C SER A 281 13.78 -21.28 17.44
N LEU A 282 14.87 -21.25 18.19
CA LEU A 282 16.21 -21.18 17.60
C LEU A 282 16.50 -22.32 16.61
N PRO A 283 16.10 -23.58 16.86
CA PRO A 283 16.22 -24.65 15.86
C PRO A 283 15.49 -24.31 14.56
N LEU A 284 14.23 -23.86 14.65
CA LEU A 284 13.43 -23.47 13.47
C LEU A 284 14.13 -22.37 12.67
N ILE A 285 14.64 -21.33 13.33
CA ILE A 285 15.33 -20.21 12.67
C ILE A 285 16.56 -20.70 11.89
N ARG A 286 17.35 -21.61 12.45
CA ARG A 286 18.57 -22.15 11.82
C ARG A 286 18.30 -23.02 10.61
N GLU A 287 17.10 -23.60 10.53
CA GLU A 287 16.66 -24.45 9.43
C GLU A 287 16.02 -23.66 8.28
N LEU A 288 15.75 -22.37 8.45
CA LEU A 288 15.12 -21.58 7.40
C LEU A 288 16.03 -21.46 6.15
N PRO A 289 15.50 -21.69 4.94
CA PRO A 289 16.25 -21.61 3.69
C PRO A 289 16.92 -20.25 3.52
N GLY A 290 17.97 -20.12 2.70
CA GLY A 290 18.57 -18.82 2.36
C GLY A 290 19.24 -18.05 3.51
N THR A 291 19.15 -18.51 4.76
CA THR A 291 19.76 -17.86 5.93
C THR A 291 21.26 -18.18 6.11
N GLY A 292 21.79 -19.16 5.38
CA GLY A 292 23.19 -19.60 5.50
C GLY A 292 23.54 -20.25 6.84
N ARG A 293 22.54 -20.75 7.59
CA ARG A 293 22.69 -21.28 8.97
C ARG A 293 23.43 -20.29 9.89
N PRO A 294 22.81 -19.13 10.18
CA PRO A 294 23.50 -18.04 10.85
C PRO A 294 23.95 -18.44 12.26
N SER A 295 25.14 -17.96 12.66
CA SER A 295 25.62 -18.09 14.03
C SER A 295 24.83 -17.15 14.93
N ILE A 296 23.84 -17.71 15.63
CA ILE A 296 22.98 -16.96 16.55
C ILE A 296 23.36 -17.28 17.99
N ARG A 297 23.67 -16.23 18.77
CA ARG A 297 23.93 -16.30 20.23
C ARG A 297 23.10 -15.25 20.97
N SER A 298 22.37 -15.67 21.99
CA SER A 298 21.67 -14.78 22.92
C SER A 298 21.54 -15.46 24.30
N ARG A 299 21.08 -14.73 25.30
CA ARG A 299 20.77 -15.24 26.64
C ARG A 299 19.27 -15.12 26.89
N ILE A 300 18.70 -16.08 27.62
CA ILE A 300 17.31 -15.98 28.08
C ILE A 300 17.14 -14.70 28.90
N GLY A 301 16.04 -13.99 28.70
CA GLY A 301 15.75 -12.67 29.26
C GLY A 301 16.45 -11.51 28.53
N SER A 302 17.32 -11.77 27.56
CA SER A 302 18.05 -10.71 26.86
C SER A 302 17.23 -10.08 25.74
N VAL A 303 17.24 -8.75 25.66
CA VAL A 303 16.77 -7.95 24.51
C VAL A 303 17.86 -7.72 23.46
N PHE A 304 18.91 -8.55 23.46
CA PHE A 304 19.99 -8.49 22.48
C PHE A 304 20.33 -9.89 21.95
N ALA A 305 20.73 -9.95 20.68
CA ALA A 305 21.33 -11.15 20.10
C ALA A 305 22.58 -10.79 19.32
N ARG A 306 23.43 -11.78 19.07
CA ARG A 306 24.48 -11.72 18.05
C ARG A 306 24.12 -12.66 16.92
N VAL A 307 24.07 -12.13 15.70
CA VAL A 307 23.81 -12.87 14.46
C VAL A 307 25.00 -12.67 13.55
N ASN A 308 25.72 -13.75 13.22
CA ASN A 308 26.97 -13.71 12.44
C ASN A 308 27.98 -12.69 13.01
N GLY A 309 28.10 -12.67 14.35
CA GLY A 309 29.00 -11.75 15.07
C GLY A 309 28.43 -10.35 15.29
N LYS A 310 27.51 -9.87 14.44
CA LYS A 310 26.84 -8.58 14.55
C LYS A 310 25.87 -8.56 15.74
N ARG A 311 26.03 -7.61 16.65
CA ARG A 311 25.08 -7.39 17.75
C ARG A 311 23.84 -6.69 17.21
N ILE A 312 22.67 -7.21 17.53
CA ILE A 312 21.36 -6.65 17.16
C ILE A 312 20.51 -6.46 18.42
N ALA A 313 19.70 -5.40 18.42
CA ALA A 313 18.65 -5.20 19.41
C ALA A 313 17.43 -6.06 19.04
N LEU A 314 16.75 -6.56 20.06
CA LEU A 314 15.49 -7.29 19.95
C LEU A 314 14.38 -6.40 20.52
N PRO A 315 13.17 -6.39 19.91
CA PRO A 315 12.05 -5.61 20.42
C PRO A 315 11.54 -6.12 21.78
N SER A 316 11.89 -7.36 22.12
CA SER A 316 11.41 -8.06 23.30
C SER A 316 12.41 -9.18 23.68
N PRO A 317 12.38 -9.64 24.95
CA PRO A 317 13.38 -10.58 25.44
C PRO A 317 13.21 -11.98 24.85
N VAL A 318 14.34 -12.68 24.71
CA VAL A 318 14.37 -14.13 24.42
C VAL A 318 13.80 -14.91 25.60
N PHE A 319 12.95 -15.90 25.36
CA PHE A 319 12.37 -16.74 26.41
C PHE A 319 12.51 -18.24 26.12
N LEU A 320 12.22 -19.07 27.11
CA LEU A 320 12.12 -20.52 26.96
C LEU A 320 10.66 -20.94 26.85
N LYS A 321 10.35 -21.78 25.87
CA LYS A 321 9.06 -22.46 25.76
C LYS A 321 9.33 -23.90 25.34
N ASP A 322 8.79 -24.85 26.09
CA ASP A 322 8.94 -26.29 25.87
C ASP A 322 10.43 -26.72 25.75
N GLY A 323 11.29 -26.11 26.57
CA GLY A 323 12.75 -26.36 26.56
C GLY A 323 13.51 -25.73 25.38
N LEU A 324 12.83 -25.03 24.47
CA LEU A 324 13.45 -24.38 23.31
C LEU A 324 13.57 -22.86 23.54
N PRO A 325 14.69 -22.24 23.16
CA PRO A 325 14.83 -20.79 23.19
C PRO A 325 14.08 -20.16 22.00
N TYR A 326 13.21 -19.20 22.29
CA TYR A 326 12.43 -18.44 21.33
C TYR A 326 12.96 -17.02 21.20
N LEU A 327 13.21 -16.59 19.96
CA LEU A 327 13.73 -15.27 19.65
C LEU A 327 12.76 -14.52 18.73
N PRO A 328 12.66 -13.18 18.84
CA PRO A 328 11.98 -12.37 17.83
C PRO A 328 12.53 -12.66 16.44
N LEU A 329 11.66 -13.15 15.55
CA LEU A 329 12.07 -13.70 14.26
C LEU A 329 12.59 -12.60 13.32
N ARG A 330 11.86 -11.48 13.22
CA ARG A 330 12.12 -10.41 12.26
C ARG A 330 13.57 -9.87 12.34
N PRO A 331 14.08 -9.38 13.49
CA PRO A 331 15.45 -8.82 13.56
C PRO A 331 16.54 -9.82 13.17
N VAL A 332 16.33 -11.10 13.48
CA VAL A 332 17.29 -12.16 13.15
C VAL A 332 17.31 -12.43 11.64
N ILE A 333 16.13 -12.50 11.01
CA ILE A 333 15.98 -12.78 9.58
C ILE A 333 16.38 -11.58 8.70
N GLU A 334 16.06 -10.35 9.13
CA GLU A 334 16.48 -9.14 8.43
C GLU A 334 18.01 -8.96 8.45
N THR A 335 18.67 -9.43 9.51
CA THR A 335 20.14 -9.40 9.59
C THR A 335 20.82 -10.32 8.57
N VAL A 336 20.14 -11.37 8.10
CA VAL A 336 20.65 -12.27 7.05
C VAL A 336 20.20 -11.87 5.64
N GLY A 337 19.65 -10.66 5.48
CA GLY A 337 19.35 -10.07 4.16
C GLY A 337 17.98 -10.43 3.58
N ALA A 338 17.10 -11.07 4.37
CA ALA A 338 15.73 -11.36 3.97
C ALA A 338 14.75 -10.37 4.60
N ARG A 339 13.64 -10.07 3.93
CA ARG A 339 12.58 -9.18 4.41
C ARG A 339 11.47 -10.00 5.03
N VAL A 340 10.95 -9.58 6.18
CA VAL A 340 9.87 -10.27 6.89
C VAL A 340 8.61 -9.43 6.90
N TYR A 341 7.51 -10.06 6.51
CA TYR A 341 6.18 -9.45 6.46
C TYR A 341 5.23 -10.27 7.33
N TRP A 342 4.39 -9.58 8.09
CA TRP A 342 3.27 -10.19 8.80
C TRP A 342 2.00 -9.97 8.00
N VAL A 343 1.21 -11.03 7.85
CA VAL A 343 -0.10 -11.03 7.20
C VAL A 343 -1.13 -11.37 8.27
N PRO A 344 -1.79 -10.37 8.85
CA PRO A 344 -2.73 -10.57 9.95
C PRO A 344 -3.84 -11.55 9.58
N ASP A 345 -4.53 -11.30 8.45
CA ASP A 345 -5.72 -12.03 8.01
C ASP A 345 -5.52 -13.55 7.86
N SER A 346 -4.30 -14.01 7.60
CA SER A 346 -3.96 -15.43 7.43
C SER A 346 -3.00 -15.96 8.48
N ARG A 347 -2.70 -15.16 9.51
CA ARG A 347 -1.59 -15.36 10.46
C ARG A 347 -0.29 -15.80 9.79
N THR A 348 0.03 -15.23 8.64
CA THR A 348 1.18 -15.68 7.86
C THR A 348 2.36 -14.77 8.09
N ILE A 349 3.47 -15.34 8.51
CA ILE A 349 4.77 -14.71 8.31
C ILE A 349 5.21 -15.04 6.90
N SER A 350 5.50 -14.04 6.09
CA SER A 350 6.12 -14.25 4.79
C SER A 350 7.50 -13.65 4.76
N VAL A 351 8.48 -14.44 4.35
CA VAL A 351 9.87 -14.05 4.24
C VAL A 351 10.31 -14.04 2.78
N PHE A 352 11.00 -12.98 2.36
CA PHE A 352 11.61 -12.86 1.02
C PHE A 352 13.11 -12.65 1.15
N SER A 353 13.91 -13.59 0.65
CA SER A 353 15.34 -13.36 0.45
C SER A 353 15.58 -12.84 -0.97
N LYS A 354 16.68 -12.10 -1.14
CA LYS A 354 17.24 -11.85 -2.48
C LYS A 354 17.68 -13.15 -3.16
#